data_AF-A0AAW1ZQ40-F1
#
_entry.id   AF-A0AAW1ZQ40-F1
#
_cell.length_a   1.000
_cell.length_b   1.000
_cell.length_c   1.000
_cell.angle_alpha   90.00
_cell.angle_beta   90.00
_cell.angle_gamma   90.00
#
_symmetry.space_group_name_H-M   'P 1'
#
loop_
_entity.id
_entity.type
_entity.pdbx_description
1 polymer ?
#
loop_
_entity_poly.entity_id
_entity_poly.type
_entity_poly.pdbx_seq_one_letter_code
_entity_poly.pdbx_strand_id
1 'polypeptide(L)'
;MVIKVYIASSSGSTSIKKQQQDVMGFLAANKIEFEECDIAADEDNRKWMRENVPEDFRPATGNPLPPQIFNEEKYCGNYEAFFYAREDNAVYAFLGLTAPPGSKEAEALSKKMQM
;
A
#
# COMPACT_ATOMS: atom_id res chain seq x y z
N MET A 1 -13.70 -5.57 -0.24
CA MET A 1 -12.48 -4.75 -0.38
C MET A 1 -11.86 -4.60 0.98
N VAL A 2 -10.73 -5.27 1.19
CA VAL A 2 -9.91 -5.16 2.41
C VAL A 2 -8.49 -4.85 1.97
N ILE A 3 -7.93 -3.73 2.45
CA ILE A 3 -6.54 -3.39 2.17
C ILE A 3 -5.65 -4.26 3.07
N LYS A 4 -4.70 -4.97 2.47
CA LYS A 4 -3.69 -5.74 3.19
C LYS A 4 -2.35 -5.03 3.07
N VAL A 5 -1.73 -4.76 4.22
CA VAL A 5 -0.40 -4.17 4.28
C VAL A 5 0.55 -5.22 4.85
N TYR A 6 1.38 -5.78 3.99
CA TYR A 6 2.43 -6.70 4.41
C TYR A 6 3.57 -5.90 5.03
N ILE A 7 3.85 -6.19 6.30
CA ILE A 7 4.86 -5.50 7.12
C ILE A 7 5.85 -6.50 7.69
N ALA A 8 7.00 -6.02 8.17
CA ALA A 8 7.87 -6.77 9.07
C ALA A 8 7.95 -6.04 10.42
N SER A 9 7.25 -6.55 11.43
CA SER A 9 7.19 -5.91 12.76
C SER A 9 8.58 -5.84 13.43
N SER A 10 9.38 -6.90 13.28
CA SER A 10 10.72 -7.03 13.85
C SER A 10 11.85 -6.66 12.88
N SER A 11 11.57 -5.83 11.87
CA SER A 11 12.59 -5.36 10.92
C SER A 11 13.80 -4.73 11.63
N GLY A 12 15.01 -5.02 11.16
CA GLY A 12 16.24 -4.37 11.64
C GLY A 12 16.45 -2.96 11.04
N SER A 13 15.70 -2.61 10.00
CA SER A 13 15.86 -1.34 9.28
C SER A 13 14.92 -0.26 9.79
N THR A 14 15.48 0.84 10.29
CA THR A 14 14.71 2.02 10.70
C THR A 14 13.92 2.65 9.55
N SER A 15 14.44 2.61 8.31
CA SER A 15 13.72 3.15 7.15
C SER A 15 12.46 2.34 6.86
N ILE A 16 12.56 1.01 6.86
CA ILE A 16 11.42 0.11 6.66
C ILE A 16 10.35 0.34 7.72
N LYS A 17 10.74 0.45 9.00
CA LYS A 17 9.77 0.74 10.09
C LYS A 17 9.01 2.03 9.86
N LYS A 18 9.71 3.11 9.49
CA LYS A 18 9.09 4.40 9.21
C LYS A 18 8.15 4.35 8.01
N GLN A 19 8.54 3.67 6.94
CA GLN A 19 7.71 3.49 5.74
C GLN A 19 6.42 2.72 6.04
N GLN A 20 6.53 1.60 6.78
CA GLN A 20 5.36 0.84 7.24
C GLN A 20 4.42 1.70 8.10
N GLN A 21 4.98 2.43 9.07
CA GLN A 21 4.21 3.32 9.94
C GLN A 21 3.53 4.46 9.18
N ASP A 22 4.17 5.03 8.15
CA ASP A 22 3.56 6.08 7.33
C ASP A 22 2.38 5.54 6.52
N VAL A 23 2.52 4.36 5.89
CA VAL A 23 1.41 3.71 5.16
C VAL A 23 0.25 3.41 6.11
N MET A 24 0.50 2.69 7.21
CA MET A 24 -0.55 2.32 8.17
C MET A 24 -1.17 3.55 8.84
N GLY A 25 -0.34 4.55 9.18
CA GLY A 25 -0.79 5.81 9.75
C GLY A 25 -1.67 6.60 8.81
N PHE A 26 -1.35 6.63 7.51
CA PHE A 26 -2.21 7.24 6.50
C PHE A 26 -3.55 6.52 6.39
N LEU A 27 -3.56 5.19 6.29
CA LEU A 27 -4.80 4.41 6.19
C LEU A 27 -5.70 4.64 7.40
N ALA A 28 -5.13 4.58 8.61
CA ALA A 28 -5.84 4.84 9.85
C ALA A 28 -6.39 6.27 9.93
N ALA A 29 -5.59 7.29 9.58
CA ALA A 29 -6.01 8.70 9.59
C ALA A 29 -7.16 8.98 8.61
N ASN A 30 -7.20 8.25 7.49
CA ASN A 30 -8.27 8.34 6.49
C ASN A 30 -9.43 7.37 6.74
N LYS A 31 -9.42 6.62 7.85
CA LYS A 31 -10.44 5.62 8.22
C LYS A 31 -10.62 4.55 7.14
N ILE A 32 -9.55 4.19 6.45
CA ILE A 32 -9.52 3.07 5.53
C ILE A 32 -9.23 1.82 6.37
N GLU A 33 -10.14 0.84 6.37
CA GLU A 33 -9.91 -0.43 7.04
C GLU A 33 -8.81 -1.23 6.34
N PHE A 34 -7.87 -1.75 7.12
CA PHE A 34 -6.77 -2.56 6.62
C PHE A 34 -6.36 -3.65 7.60
N GLU A 35 -5.71 -4.68 7.06
CA GLU A 35 -5.11 -5.78 7.80
C GLU A 35 -3.57 -5.66 7.76
N GLU A 36 -2.93 -5.85 8.91
CA GLU A 36 -1.47 -5.93 9.02
C GLU A 36 -1.03 -7.39 8.87
N CYS A 37 -0.41 -7.72 7.74
CA CYS A 37 0.08 -9.07 7.47
C CYS A 37 1.59 -9.14 7.80
N ASP A 38 1.94 -9.56 9.01
CA ASP A 38 3.33 -9.54 9.48
C ASP A 38 4.17 -10.71 8.94
N ILE A 39 5.06 -10.43 8.00
CA ILE A 39 5.96 -11.41 7.38
C ILE A 39 7.14 -11.83 8.28
N ALA A 40 7.35 -11.11 9.37
CA ALA A 40 8.45 -11.41 10.29
C ALA A 40 8.08 -12.49 11.31
N ALA A 41 6.80 -12.54 11.69
CA ALA A 41 6.24 -13.51 12.63
C ALA A 41 5.48 -14.66 11.93
N ASP A 42 5.01 -14.45 10.70
CA ASP A 42 4.21 -15.42 9.96
C ASP A 42 4.87 -15.80 8.62
N GLU A 43 5.17 -17.10 8.46
CA GLU A 43 5.83 -17.61 7.26
C GLU A 43 4.91 -17.67 6.04
N ASP A 44 3.62 -17.90 6.24
CA ASP A 44 2.63 -17.95 5.16
C ASP A 44 2.44 -16.56 4.58
N ASN A 45 2.34 -15.52 5.43
CA ASN A 45 2.35 -14.13 4.97
C ASN A 45 3.62 -13.79 4.19
N ARG A 46 4.78 -14.22 4.69
CA ARG A 46 6.07 -13.98 4.04
C ARG A 46 6.16 -14.63 2.66
N LYS A 47 5.72 -15.88 2.55
CA LYS A 47 5.72 -16.62 1.30
C LYS A 47 4.72 -16.00 0.32
N TRP A 48 3.49 -15.78 0.77
CA TRP A 48 2.42 -15.22 -0.04
C TRP A 48 2.80 -13.86 -0.61
N MET A 49 3.34 -12.94 0.20
CA MET A 49 3.78 -11.62 -0.27
C MET A 49 4.81 -11.76 -1.39
N ARG A 50 5.84 -12.59 -1.22
CA ARG A 50 6.92 -12.73 -2.20
C ARG A 50 6.45 -13.34 -3.52
N GLU A 51 5.52 -14.28 -3.46
CA GLU A 51 4.95 -14.93 -4.64
C GLU A 51 4.00 -14.00 -5.41
N ASN A 52 3.24 -13.16 -4.71
CA ASN A 52 2.19 -12.32 -5.30
C ASN A 52 2.64 -10.90 -5.67
N VAL A 53 3.84 -10.46 -5.27
CA VAL A 53 4.45 -9.26 -5.86
C VAL A 53 4.79 -9.56 -7.34
N PRO A 54 4.25 -8.80 -8.31
CA PRO A 54 4.50 -9.04 -9.73
C PRO A 54 5.98 -8.82 -10.08
N GLU A 55 6.47 -9.54 -11.09
CA GLU A 55 7.89 -9.55 -11.45
C GLU A 55 8.46 -8.16 -11.77
N ASP A 56 7.69 -7.32 -12.46
CA ASP A 56 8.09 -5.94 -12.80
C ASP A 56 8.30 -5.03 -11.57
N PHE A 57 7.78 -5.43 -10.41
CA PHE A 57 7.90 -4.70 -9.15
C PHE A 57 8.87 -5.39 -8.16
N ARG A 58 9.51 -6.48 -8.56
CA ARG A 58 10.53 -7.15 -7.75
C ARG A 58 11.87 -6.40 -7.87
N PRO A 59 12.66 -6.34 -6.79
CA PRO A 59 13.99 -5.74 -6.87
C PRO A 59 14.91 -6.57 -7.78
N ALA A 60 15.86 -5.91 -8.43
CA ALA A 60 16.86 -6.57 -9.28
C ALA A 60 17.71 -7.62 -8.54
N THR A 61 17.77 -7.55 -7.20
CA THR A 61 18.45 -8.53 -6.36
C THR A 61 17.72 -8.67 -5.03
N GLY A 62 17.53 -9.90 -4.57
CA GLY A 62 16.89 -10.22 -3.30
C GLY A 62 15.36 -10.32 -3.38
N ASN A 63 14.71 -10.27 -2.22
CA ASN A 63 13.26 -10.38 -2.10
C ASN A 63 12.61 -8.99 -2.00
N PRO A 64 11.35 -8.83 -2.44
CA PRO A 64 10.56 -7.64 -2.14
C PRO A 64 10.56 -7.34 -0.64
N LEU A 65 10.78 -6.07 -0.30
CA LEU A 65 10.84 -5.60 1.09
C LEU A 65 9.52 -4.91 1.46
N PRO A 66 9.05 -5.03 2.72
CA PRO A 66 7.85 -4.32 3.17
C PRO A 66 8.09 -2.79 3.31
N PRO A 67 7.03 -1.97 3.28
CA PRO A 67 5.63 -2.38 3.12
C PRO A 67 5.27 -2.77 1.68
N GLN A 68 4.41 -3.78 1.53
CA GLN A 68 3.77 -4.16 0.26
C GLN A 68 2.26 -4.12 0.42
N ILE A 69 1.57 -3.41 -0.48
CA ILE A 69 0.15 -3.08 -0.34
C ILE A 69 -0.65 -3.83 -1.38
N PHE A 70 -1.70 -4.49 -0.91
CA PHE A 70 -2.66 -5.21 -1.74
C PHE A 70 -4.08 -4.77 -1.39
N ASN A 71 -4.97 -4.84 -2.37
CA ASN A 71 -6.41 -4.82 -2.14
C ASN A 71 -6.91 -6.24 -2.40
N GLU A 72 -7.24 -6.95 -1.33
CA GLU A 72 -7.46 -8.40 -1.35
C GLU A 72 -6.24 -9.14 -1.93
N GLU A 73 -6.35 -9.71 -3.13
CA GLU A 73 -5.24 -10.39 -3.83
C GLU A 73 -4.57 -9.51 -4.89
N LYS A 74 -5.16 -8.34 -5.20
CA LYS A 74 -4.64 -7.44 -6.22
C LYS A 74 -3.50 -6.61 -5.67
N TYR A 75 -2.32 -6.71 -6.29
CA TYR A 75 -1.19 -5.86 -5.96
C TYR A 75 -1.47 -4.39 -6.27
N CYS A 76 -1.33 -3.52 -5.27
CA CYS A 76 -1.44 -2.07 -5.44
C CYS A 76 -0.06 -1.45 -5.66
N GLY A 77 0.91 -1.79 -4.81
CA GLY A 77 2.28 -1.29 -4.94
C GLY A 77 3.11 -1.39 -3.66
N ASN A 78 4.37 -0.96 -3.78
CA ASN A 78 5.30 -0.79 -2.67
C ASN A 78 5.17 0.60 -2.04
N TYR A 79 6.03 0.93 -1.07
CA TYR A 79 6.04 2.26 -0.44
C TYR A 79 6.24 3.42 -1.44
N GLU A 80 7.13 3.26 -2.42
CA GLU A 80 7.44 4.31 -3.39
C GLU A 80 6.22 4.63 -4.28
N ALA A 81 5.52 3.61 -4.76
CA ALA A 81 4.28 3.78 -5.51
C ALA A 81 3.19 4.44 -4.66
N PHE A 82 3.05 4.06 -3.39
CA PHE A 82 2.15 4.72 -2.44
C PHE A 82 2.51 6.20 -2.23
N PHE A 83 3.80 6.50 -2.08
CA PHE A 83 4.30 7.87 -1.91
C PHE A 83 3.96 8.74 -3.12
N TYR A 84 4.22 8.26 -4.34
CA TYR A 84 3.85 8.98 -5.56
C TYR A 84 2.33 9.17 -5.69
N ALA A 85 1.54 8.15 -5.40
CA ALA A 85 0.08 8.27 -5.38
C ALA A 85 -0.41 9.32 -4.37
N ARG A 86 0.29 9.46 -3.23
CA ARG A 86 -0.02 10.46 -2.21
C ARG A 86 0.30 11.88 -2.69
N GLU A 87 1.46 12.09 -3.31
CA GLU A 87 1.83 13.38 -3.90
C GLU A 87 0.84 13.82 -4.99
N ASP A 88 0.35 12.86 -5.78
CA ASP A 88 -0.62 13.10 -6.85
C ASP A 88 -2.08 13.19 -6.36
N ASN A 89 -2.33 13.06 -5.04
CA ASN A 89 -3.69 12.98 -4.46
C ASN A 89 -4.55 11.90 -5.13
N ALA A 90 -3.96 10.73 -5.39
CA ALA A 90 -4.54 9.59 -6.10
C ALA A 90 -4.46 8.28 -5.28
N VAL A 91 -4.42 8.38 -3.94
CA VAL A 91 -4.23 7.21 -3.07
C VAL A 91 -5.43 6.27 -3.10
N TYR A 92 -6.65 6.78 -3.20
CA TYR A 92 -7.82 5.90 -3.24
C TYR A 92 -7.83 5.10 -4.55
N ALA A 93 -7.53 5.73 -5.68
CA ALA A 93 -7.34 5.05 -6.96
C ALA A 93 -6.19 4.03 -6.92
N PHE A 94 -5.04 4.38 -6.31
CA PHE A 94 -3.92 3.46 -6.09
C PHE A 94 -4.33 2.21 -5.29
N LEU A 95 -5.14 2.40 -4.25
CA LEU A 95 -5.69 1.30 -3.45
C LEU A 95 -6.83 0.55 -4.16
N GLY A 96 -7.27 1.00 -5.33
CA GLY A 96 -8.44 0.44 -6.02
C GLY A 96 -9.77 0.72 -5.28
N LEU A 97 -9.82 1.80 -4.51
CA LEU A 97 -10.99 2.26 -3.76
C LEU A 97 -11.63 3.45 -4.46
N THR A 98 -12.91 3.71 -4.14
CA THR A 98 -13.56 4.95 -4.55
C THR A 98 -13.20 6.06 -3.58
N ALA A 99 -12.69 7.18 -4.08
CA ALA A 99 -12.39 8.34 -3.27
C ALA A 99 -13.67 8.88 -2.59
N PRO A 100 -13.65 9.17 -1.28
CA PRO A 100 -14.84 9.63 -0.57
C PRO A 100 -15.27 11.01 -1.08
N PRO A 101 -16.59 11.30 -1.12
CA PRO A 101 -17.10 12.61 -1.52
C PRO A 101 -16.49 13.74 -0.69
N GLY A 102 -16.09 14.83 -1.35
CA GLY A 102 -15.43 15.97 -0.70
C GLY A 102 -13.94 15.78 -0.41
N SER A 103 -13.34 14.63 -0.77
CA SER A 103 -11.88 14.51 -0.81
C SER A 103 -11.31 15.25 -2.02
N LYS A 104 -10.05 15.72 -1.90
CA LYS A 104 -9.33 16.35 -3.02
C LYS A 104 -9.31 15.48 -4.27
N GLU A 105 -9.15 14.17 -4.10
CA GLU A 105 -9.14 13.20 -5.18
C GLU A 105 -10.50 13.13 -5.90
N ALA A 106 -11.60 13.02 -5.15
CA ALA A 106 -12.95 13.00 -5.71
C ALA A 106 -13.29 14.31 -6.46
N GLU A 107 -12.86 15.45 -5.93
CA GLU A 107 -13.03 16.75 -6.60
C GLU A 107 -12.23 16.83 -7.92
N ALA A 108 -10.99 16.33 -7.92
CA ALA A 108 -10.15 16.31 -9.12
C ALA A 108 -10.73 15.41 -10.23
N LEU A 109 -11.26 14.24 -9.85
CA LEU A 109 -11.95 13.33 -10.77
C LEU A 109 -13.20 13.97 -11.38
N SER A 110 -14.04 14.60 -10.55
CA SER A 110 -15.26 15.28 -11.01
C SER A 110 -14.96 16.40 -12.01
N LYS A 111 -13.92 17.21 -11.76
CA LYS A 111 -13.48 18.27 -12.68
C LYS A 111 -13.01 17.73 -14.03
N LYS A 112 -12.27 16.62 -14.05
CA LYS A 112 -11.79 15.98 -15.29
C LYS A 112 -12.94 15.43 -16.15
N MET A 113 -14.00 14.91 -15.54
CA MET A 113 -15.16 14.36 -16.28
C MET A 113 -16.06 15.44 -16.91
N GLN A 114 -15.90 16.70 -16.50
CA GLN A 114 -16.67 17.84 -17.01
C GLN A 114 -15.95 18.60 -18.15
N MET A 115 -14.71 18.20 -18.47
CA MET A 115 -13.91 18.73 -19.58
C MET A 115 -14.02 17.79 -20.78
#